data_AF-A0A2V6FFD2-F1
#
_entry.id   AF-A0A2V6FFD2-F1
#
_cell.length_a   1.000
_cell.length_b   1.000
_cell.length_c   1.000
_cell.angle_alpha   90.00
_cell.angle_beta   90.00
_cell.angle_gamma   90.00
#
_symmetry.space_group_name_H-M   'P 1'
#
loop_
_entity.id
_entity.type
_entity.pdbx_description
1 polymer ?
#
loop_
_entity_poly.entity_id
_entity_poly.type
_entity_poly.pdbx_seq_one_letter_code
_entity_poly.pdbx_strand_id
1 'polypeptide(L)'
;MKTRESFLLLVIGLCLVAGPVIPAQSDQTTSTNSLSTRTPPPLPPLPPSFRLPTNAPPNRSLAQSTNRQQLLQAIRPGNTTGAPVSVRVTNFAVQPFSPSSAFRPAFTNRPAQPLPLAADAELKEYTARPGETNAQFTFTLTNTSPNEITINDVRTSCGCTVAKLPSYPWILAPGTNGQIHVTVDLRGKRGQLTKLVYVYGATGTKTLTVKANIPEAAPGVMADRSKNIQIATADRQAVFKNECANCHSVPAVGKKGEMLYLAVCANCHDSEHRASMVPNLRALNHPTDREQWKNWVTHGKNGTLMPAFAKAEGGPLSEEQINSLVDYLAEHIPSRPAAVPSVPSARLPASQ
;
A
#
# COMPACT_ATOMS: atom_id res chain seq x y z
N MET A 1 59.85 8.60 52.94
CA MET A 1 60.80 7.69 53.64
C MET A 1 61.19 6.58 52.69
N LYS A 2 62.45 6.13 52.80
CA LYS A 2 63.28 5.41 51.83
C LYS A 2 62.86 3.95 51.54
N THR A 3 63.22 3.53 50.34
CA THR A 3 63.40 2.19 49.76
C THR A 3 64.25 1.21 50.57
N ARG A 4 64.02 -0.10 50.34
CA ARG A 4 64.96 -1.26 50.27
C ARG A 4 64.16 -2.57 50.40
N GLU A 5 64.56 -3.77 49.97
CA GLU A 5 65.46 -4.40 48.98
C GLU A 5 65.43 -5.91 49.34
N SER A 6 65.51 -6.82 48.35
CA SER A 6 66.21 -8.14 48.43
C SER A 6 65.60 -9.28 49.30
N PHE A 7 65.69 -10.59 49.02
CA PHE A 7 66.19 -11.46 47.92
C PHE A 7 65.86 -12.93 48.29
N LEU A 8 65.67 -13.82 47.28
CA LEU A 8 65.95 -15.30 47.23
C LEU A 8 65.19 -16.24 48.22
N LEU A 9 64.72 -17.47 47.93
CA LEU A 9 65.18 -18.62 47.13
C LEU A 9 64.00 -19.64 47.11
N LEU A 10 63.67 -20.31 45.98
CA LEU A 10 63.53 -21.78 45.95
C LEU A 10 63.39 -22.33 44.51
N VAL A 11 64.16 -23.39 44.29
CA VAL A 11 64.38 -24.20 43.09
C VAL A 11 63.26 -25.23 42.90
N ILE A 12 62.96 -25.61 41.65
CA ILE A 12 62.62 -26.96 41.08
C ILE A 12 62.42 -26.69 39.55
N GLY A 13 63.18 -27.22 38.59
CA GLY A 13 63.52 -28.63 38.34
C GLY A 13 62.53 -29.22 37.32
N LEU A 14 62.63 -28.83 36.04
CA LEU A 14 63.10 -29.64 34.89
C LEU A 14 62.16 -30.77 34.41
N CYS A 15 61.60 -30.62 33.20
CA CYS A 15 61.40 -31.74 32.26
C CYS A 15 61.34 -31.23 30.81
N LEU A 16 62.32 -31.68 30.01
CA LEU A 16 62.47 -31.47 28.57
C LEU A 16 61.46 -32.30 27.76
N VAL A 17 60.98 -31.74 26.64
CA VAL A 17 60.73 -32.52 25.42
C VAL A 17 61.06 -31.64 24.20
N ALA A 18 61.92 -32.17 23.32
CA ALA A 18 62.36 -31.54 22.09
C ALA A 18 61.48 -31.95 20.90
N GLY A 19 61.31 -31.04 19.94
CA GLY A 19 60.73 -31.26 18.62
C GLY A 19 61.20 -30.17 17.64
N PRO A 20 61.31 -30.45 16.33
CA PRO A 20 62.46 -30.04 15.52
C PRO A 20 62.34 -28.69 14.79
N VAL A 21 63.52 -28.18 14.45
CA VAL A 21 63.82 -26.99 13.63
C VAL A 21 63.48 -27.24 12.15
N ILE A 22 62.81 -26.27 11.51
CA ILE A 22 62.70 -26.13 10.04
C ILE A 22 63.07 -24.68 9.69
N PRO A 23 63.88 -24.43 8.63
CA PRO A 23 64.57 -23.17 8.43
C PRO A 23 63.73 -22.09 7.73
N ALA A 24 64.19 -20.86 7.89
CA ALA A 24 63.68 -19.64 7.29
C ALA A 24 63.71 -19.66 5.75
N GLN A 25 62.63 -19.19 5.13
CA GLN A 25 62.66 -18.60 3.79
C GLN A 25 62.04 -17.20 3.87
N SER A 26 62.89 -16.22 3.55
CA SER A 26 62.54 -14.86 3.22
C SER A 26 62.22 -14.81 1.75
N ASP A 27 61.05 -14.28 1.41
CA ASP A 27 60.80 -13.49 0.19
C ASP A 27 59.37 -12.92 0.29
N GLN A 28 59.26 -11.76 0.92
CA GLN A 28 58.08 -10.92 0.80
C GLN A 28 58.15 -10.18 -0.52
N THR A 29 57.39 -10.65 -1.51
CA THR A 29 57.05 -9.85 -2.69
C THR A 29 56.02 -8.79 -2.27
N THR A 30 56.47 -7.55 -2.28
CA THR A 30 55.66 -6.34 -2.17
C THR A 30 54.74 -6.22 -3.39
N SER A 31 53.47 -6.59 -3.22
CA SER A 31 52.40 -6.30 -4.18
C SER A 31 51.88 -4.88 -3.95
N THR A 32 52.17 -4.00 -4.90
CA THR A 32 51.71 -2.62 -4.98
C THR A 32 50.22 -2.60 -5.38
N ASN A 33 49.34 -2.29 -4.42
CA ASN A 33 47.94 -1.98 -4.70
C ASN A 33 47.85 -0.57 -5.31
N SER A 34 47.94 -0.48 -6.64
CA SER A 34 47.67 0.73 -7.40
C SER A 34 46.17 0.86 -7.66
N LEU A 35 45.63 2.02 -7.29
CA LEU A 35 44.23 2.41 -7.44
C LEU A 35 43.90 2.56 -8.93
N SER A 36 43.33 1.53 -9.55
CA SER A 36 42.78 1.64 -10.91
C SER A 36 41.41 2.31 -10.87
N THR A 37 41.37 3.58 -11.29
CA THR A 37 40.16 4.32 -11.63
C THR A 37 39.49 3.71 -12.87
N ARG A 38 38.55 2.78 -12.66
CA ARG A 38 37.65 2.35 -13.73
C ARG A 38 36.48 3.32 -13.84
N THR A 39 36.46 4.10 -14.90
CA THR A 39 35.30 4.88 -15.32
C THR A 39 34.13 3.92 -15.60
N PRO A 40 32.92 4.15 -15.04
CA PRO A 40 31.77 3.30 -15.34
C PRO A 40 31.37 3.42 -16.82
N PRO A 41 30.87 2.33 -17.44
CA PRO A 41 30.41 2.38 -18.83
C PRO A 41 29.25 3.37 -18.99
N PRO A 42 29.13 4.03 -20.16
CA PRO A 42 28.06 4.98 -20.41
C PRO A 42 26.69 4.29 -20.37
N LEU A 43 25.71 4.99 -19.79
CA LEU A 43 24.33 4.53 -19.71
C LEU A 43 23.71 4.35 -21.12
N PRO A 44 22.83 3.35 -21.32
CA PRO A 44 22.11 3.19 -22.57
C PRO A 44 21.18 4.40 -22.82
N PRO A 45 20.94 4.76 -24.09
CA PRO A 45 20.07 5.89 -24.43
C PRO A 45 18.64 5.63 -23.96
N LEU A 46 18.00 6.70 -23.46
CA LEU A 46 16.60 6.65 -23.02
C LEU A 46 15.67 6.27 -24.20
N PRO A 47 14.63 5.47 -23.98
CA PRO A 47 13.64 5.18 -25.00
C PRO A 47 12.89 6.46 -25.40
N PRO A 48 12.47 6.60 -26.67
CA PRO A 48 11.74 7.77 -27.14
C PRO A 48 10.39 7.89 -26.43
N SER A 49 10.00 9.12 -26.09
CA SER A 49 8.73 9.43 -25.45
C SER A 49 7.56 8.89 -26.28
N PHE A 50 6.76 8.01 -25.69
CA PHE A 50 5.50 7.55 -26.28
C PHE A 50 4.59 8.76 -26.53
N ARG A 51 4.38 9.11 -27.81
CA ARG A 51 3.29 10.00 -28.20
C ARG A 51 2.02 9.16 -28.32
N LEU A 52 1.00 9.51 -27.53
CA LEU A 52 -0.34 8.95 -27.67
C LEU A 52 -0.89 9.26 -29.07
N PRO A 53 -1.47 8.28 -29.79
CA PRO A 53 -2.17 8.54 -31.05
C PRO A 53 -3.39 9.42 -30.78
N THR A 54 -3.37 10.62 -31.32
CA THR A 54 -4.57 11.44 -31.53
C THR A 54 -5.28 10.84 -32.75
N ASN A 55 -6.36 10.10 -32.51
CA ASN A 55 -7.55 9.92 -33.36
C ASN A 55 -8.19 8.55 -33.13
N ALA A 56 -9.30 8.52 -32.39
CA ALA A 56 -10.28 7.44 -32.44
C ALA A 56 -11.70 8.05 -32.48
N PRO A 57 -12.57 7.63 -33.43
CA PRO A 57 -13.93 8.16 -33.60
C PRO A 57 -14.89 7.66 -32.51
N PRO A 58 -16.00 8.37 -32.26
CA PRO A 58 -16.91 8.03 -31.18
C PRO A 58 -17.83 6.89 -31.64
N ASN A 59 -17.93 5.82 -30.86
CA ASN A 59 -19.08 4.94 -31.00
C ASN A 59 -19.72 4.55 -29.68
N ARG A 60 -21.04 4.66 -29.72
CA ARG A 60 -22.04 4.37 -28.70
C ARG A 60 -21.89 2.94 -28.16
N SER A 61 -22.12 2.76 -26.87
CA SER A 61 -22.99 1.72 -26.29
C SER A 61 -22.78 1.60 -24.77
N LEU A 62 -23.88 1.35 -24.05
CA LEU A 62 -24.00 0.90 -22.65
C LEU A 62 -23.91 1.96 -21.54
N ALA A 63 -24.99 2.75 -21.41
CA ALA A 63 -25.48 3.23 -20.13
C ALA A 63 -26.90 2.63 -19.87
N GLN A 64 -26.93 1.48 -19.23
CA GLN A 64 -28.07 0.90 -18.50
C GLN A 64 -27.40 0.24 -17.28
N SER A 65 -27.59 0.64 -16.02
CA SER A 65 -28.83 0.93 -15.33
C SER A 65 -28.51 1.70 -14.04
N THR A 66 -29.24 2.77 -13.77
CA THR A 66 -29.50 3.22 -12.39
C THR A 66 -30.93 3.76 -12.37
N ASN A 67 -31.86 2.87 -12.04
CA ASN A 67 -33.27 3.21 -11.86
C ASN A 67 -33.48 3.69 -10.43
N ARG A 68 -33.36 5.00 -10.22
CA ARG A 68 -33.91 5.67 -9.05
C ARG A 68 -34.10 7.14 -9.42
N GLN A 69 -35.35 7.59 -9.37
CA GLN A 69 -35.83 8.95 -9.68
C GLN A 69 -36.38 9.14 -11.11
N GLN A 70 -37.55 8.54 -11.37
CA GLN A 70 -38.55 9.15 -12.25
C GLN A 70 -39.89 9.17 -11.52
N LEU A 71 -40.04 10.15 -10.63
CA LEU A 71 -41.34 10.74 -10.35
C LEU A 71 -41.12 12.23 -10.60
N LEU A 72 -41.61 12.72 -11.74
CA LEU A 72 -42.14 14.07 -11.96
C LEU A 72 -42.27 14.33 -13.48
N GLN A 73 -43.50 14.68 -13.85
CA GLN A 73 -43.91 15.44 -15.03
C GLN A 73 -44.12 14.69 -16.36
N ALA A 74 -45.41 14.57 -16.72
CA ALA A 74 -45.89 15.06 -18.01
C ALA A 74 -47.40 15.33 -17.89
N ILE A 75 -47.76 16.59 -17.61
CA ILE A 75 -49.08 17.14 -17.96
C ILE A 75 -48.94 17.70 -19.37
N ARG A 76 -49.75 17.21 -20.31
CA ARG A 76 -50.00 17.86 -21.61
C ARG A 76 -51.48 18.28 -21.67
N PRO A 77 -51.80 19.46 -22.23
CA PRO A 77 -53.16 19.95 -22.37
C PRO A 77 -53.82 19.39 -23.63
N GLY A 78 -55.11 19.07 -23.56
CA GLY A 78 -55.83 18.65 -24.75
C GLY A 78 -57.23 18.10 -24.49
N ASN A 79 -58.21 18.99 -24.64
CA ASN A 79 -59.59 18.77 -25.09
C ASN A 79 -60.71 18.47 -24.08
N THR A 80 -61.66 19.40 -24.14
CA THR A 80 -62.98 19.51 -23.51
C THR A 80 -64.02 18.65 -24.22
N THR A 81 -64.81 17.88 -23.47
CA THR A 81 -66.28 17.71 -23.65
C THR A 81 -66.83 16.91 -22.47
N GLY A 82 -67.95 17.36 -21.89
CA GLY A 82 -68.42 16.96 -20.58
C GLY A 82 -69.32 15.72 -20.50
N ALA A 83 -69.40 15.17 -19.28
CA ALA A 83 -70.58 14.57 -18.66
C ALA A 83 -70.28 14.36 -17.16
N PRO A 84 -71.23 14.61 -16.23
CA PRO A 84 -71.01 14.38 -14.80
C PRO A 84 -71.19 12.88 -14.51
N VAL A 85 -70.16 12.22 -13.96
CA VAL A 85 -70.31 10.84 -13.48
C VAL A 85 -70.08 10.83 -11.97
N SER A 86 -71.17 10.52 -11.27
CA SER A 86 -71.29 10.41 -9.83
C SER A 86 -70.29 9.43 -9.22
N VAL A 87 -69.62 9.85 -8.15
CA VAL A 87 -68.79 8.98 -7.32
C VAL A 87 -69.70 8.05 -6.52
N ARG A 88 -69.73 6.76 -6.90
CA ARG A 88 -70.28 5.70 -6.06
C ARG A 88 -69.14 5.12 -5.24
N VAL A 89 -69.11 5.46 -3.95
CA VAL A 89 -68.28 4.75 -2.97
C VAL A 89 -68.97 3.41 -2.69
N THR A 90 -68.45 2.33 -3.25
CA THR A 90 -68.81 0.98 -2.80
C THR A 90 -67.70 0.46 -1.90
N ASN A 91 -68.03 0.27 -0.62
CA ASN A 91 -67.19 -0.42 0.35
C ASN A 91 -66.91 -1.85 -0.14
N PHE A 92 -65.68 -2.12 -0.57
CA PHE A 92 -65.22 -3.49 -0.78
C PHE A 92 -64.69 -4.04 0.53
N ALA A 93 -65.37 -5.08 1.03
CA ALA A 93 -64.92 -5.90 2.14
C ALA A 93 -63.60 -6.59 1.80
N VAL A 94 -62.64 -6.48 2.70
CA VAL A 94 -61.34 -7.15 2.61
C VAL A 94 -61.54 -8.66 2.79
N GLN A 95 -61.25 -9.44 1.74
CA GLN A 95 -61.10 -10.89 1.89
C GLN A 95 -59.67 -11.22 2.35
N PRO A 96 -59.48 -12.20 3.25
CA PRO A 96 -58.15 -12.63 3.65
C PRO A 96 -57.46 -13.39 2.52
N PHE A 97 -56.38 -12.82 1.99
CA PHE A 97 -55.48 -13.51 1.07
C PHE A 97 -54.82 -14.70 1.78
N SER A 98 -55.07 -15.90 1.28
CA SER A 98 -54.24 -17.07 1.62
C SER A 98 -52.89 -16.93 0.91
N PRO A 99 -51.75 -17.10 1.59
CA PRO A 99 -50.46 -17.01 0.94
C PRO A 99 -50.27 -18.18 -0.01
N SER A 100 -50.13 -17.89 -1.30
CA SER A 100 -49.70 -18.88 -2.29
C SER A 100 -48.34 -19.43 -1.88
N SER A 101 -48.24 -20.76 -1.84
CA SER A 101 -46.99 -21.48 -1.64
C SER A 101 -45.95 -21.00 -2.67
N ALA A 102 -44.97 -20.25 -2.20
CA ALA A 102 -43.83 -19.87 -3.01
C ALA A 102 -43.03 -21.13 -3.33
N PHE A 103 -42.99 -21.49 -4.62
CA PHE A 103 -42.07 -22.49 -5.13
C PHE A 103 -40.64 -21.99 -4.86
N ARG A 104 -40.05 -22.42 -3.74
CA ARG A 104 -38.63 -22.21 -3.48
C ARG A 104 -37.91 -23.24 -4.35
N PRO A 105 -37.07 -22.85 -5.33
CA PRO A 105 -36.18 -23.83 -5.91
C PRO A 105 -35.31 -24.35 -4.76
N ALA A 106 -35.34 -25.65 -4.53
CA ALA A 106 -34.43 -26.29 -3.62
C ALA A 106 -33.02 -26.00 -4.15
N PHE A 107 -32.29 -25.09 -3.51
CA PHE A 107 -30.85 -25.10 -3.58
C PHE A 107 -30.43 -26.39 -2.90
N THR A 108 -30.33 -27.45 -3.69
CA THR A 108 -29.74 -28.69 -3.24
C THR A 108 -28.33 -28.34 -2.78
N ASN A 109 -28.04 -28.62 -1.51
CA ASN A 109 -26.67 -28.70 -1.00
C ASN A 109 -25.96 -29.85 -1.71
N ARG A 110 -25.72 -29.71 -3.02
CA ARG A 110 -24.88 -30.64 -3.78
C ARG A 110 -23.45 -30.37 -3.33
N PRO A 111 -22.75 -31.34 -2.71
CA PRO A 111 -21.34 -31.17 -2.39
C PRO A 111 -20.61 -30.81 -3.70
N ALA A 112 -19.82 -29.73 -3.65
CA ALA A 112 -19.04 -29.26 -4.78
C ALA A 112 -18.19 -30.43 -5.29
N GLN A 113 -18.54 -30.94 -6.47
CA GLN A 113 -17.81 -32.05 -7.05
C GLN A 113 -16.40 -31.55 -7.42
N PRO A 114 -15.35 -32.34 -7.21
CA PRO A 114 -14.02 -31.97 -7.65
C PRO A 114 -14.01 -31.81 -9.17
N LEU A 115 -13.49 -30.69 -9.65
CA LEU A 115 -13.32 -30.45 -11.08
C LEU A 115 -12.26 -31.44 -11.62
N PRO A 116 -12.52 -32.22 -12.69
CA PRO A 116 -11.59 -33.26 -13.18
C PRO A 116 -10.40 -32.66 -13.96
N LEU A 117 -9.62 -31.85 -13.25
CA LEU A 117 -8.36 -31.27 -13.68
C LEU A 117 -7.25 -31.84 -12.80
N ALA A 118 -6.22 -32.40 -13.41
CA ALA A 118 -4.96 -32.67 -12.73
C ALA A 118 -4.09 -31.40 -12.77
N ALA A 119 -3.50 -31.02 -11.64
CA ALA A 119 -2.48 -29.97 -11.62
C ALA A 119 -1.09 -30.62 -11.63
N ASP A 120 -0.11 -29.91 -12.19
CA ASP A 120 1.30 -30.29 -12.04
C ASP A 120 1.76 -30.28 -10.57
N ALA A 121 1.14 -29.44 -9.74
CA ALA A 121 1.18 -29.54 -8.28
C ALA A 121 -0.06 -28.91 -7.64
N GLU A 122 -0.55 -29.47 -6.53
CA GLU A 122 -1.65 -28.85 -5.74
C GLU A 122 -1.14 -27.70 -4.84
N LEU A 123 0.17 -27.68 -4.55
CA LEU A 123 0.84 -26.65 -3.77
C LEU A 123 2.16 -26.24 -4.42
N LYS A 124 2.40 -24.94 -4.53
CA LYS A 124 3.71 -24.40 -4.94
C LYS A 124 4.27 -23.45 -3.89
N GLU A 125 5.56 -23.59 -3.62
CA GLU A 125 6.30 -22.73 -2.69
C GLU A 125 7.24 -21.78 -3.42
N TYR A 126 7.42 -20.60 -2.85
CA TYR A 126 8.35 -19.58 -3.34
C TYR A 126 9.06 -18.92 -2.16
N THR A 127 10.38 -18.78 -2.21
CA THR A 127 11.13 -18.01 -1.20
C THR A 127 11.60 -16.71 -1.83
N ALA A 128 11.07 -15.60 -1.33
CA ALA A 128 11.36 -14.27 -1.86
C ALA A 128 12.75 -13.79 -1.45
N ARG A 129 13.36 -12.95 -2.27
CA ARG A 129 14.58 -12.23 -1.89
C ARG A 129 14.24 -11.02 -1.01
N PRO A 130 15.16 -10.55 -0.15
CA PRO A 130 14.96 -9.30 0.59
C PRO A 130 14.61 -8.15 -0.36
N GLY A 131 13.53 -7.42 -0.06
CA GLY A 131 13.05 -6.30 -0.88
C GLY A 131 12.26 -6.67 -2.14
N GLU A 132 12.10 -7.96 -2.44
CA GLU A 132 11.28 -8.41 -3.56
C GLU A 132 9.80 -8.09 -3.31
N THR A 133 9.12 -7.57 -4.34
CA THR A 133 7.76 -7.04 -4.22
C THR A 133 6.69 -8.02 -4.68
N ASN A 134 7.05 -9.05 -5.45
CA ASN A 134 6.10 -9.99 -6.03
C ASN A 134 6.66 -11.42 -6.01
N ALA A 135 5.84 -12.40 -5.65
CA ALA A 135 6.11 -13.82 -5.89
C ALA A 135 5.27 -14.30 -7.07
N GLN A 136 5.88 -15.04 -8.00
CA GLN A 136 5.20 -15.56 -9.20
C GLN A 136 5.13 -17.07 -9.16
N PHE A 137 3.95 -17.61 -9.47
CA PHE A 137 3.68 -19.04 -9.57
C PHE A 137 2.99 -19.31 -10.91
N THR A 138 3.29 -20.44 -11.52
CA THR A 138 2.59 -20.92 -12.73
C THR A 138 2.09 -22.32 -12.44
N PHE A 139 0.79 -22.57 -12.56
CA PHE A 139 0.21 -23.92 -12.47
C PHE A 139 -0.16 -24.39 -13.86
N THR A 140 0.14 -25.65 -14.17
CA THR A 140 -0.31 -26.32 -15.39
C THR A 140 -1.48 -27.24 -15.03
N LEU A 141 -2.63 -27.02 -15.65
CA LEU A 141 -3.84 -27.79 -15.46
C LEU A 141 -4.11 -28.65 -16.69
N THR A 142 -4.36 -29.94 -16.49
CA THR A 142 -4.64 -30.92 -17.54
C THR A 142 -6.05 -31.47 -17.37
N ASN A 143 -6.84 -31.47 -18.44
CA ASN A 143 -8.15 -32.13 -18.46
C ASN A 143 -7.98 -33.65 -18.50
N THR A 144 -8.37 -34.34 -17.42
CA THR A 144 -8.29 -35.80 -17.31
C THR A 144 -9.60 -36.51 -17.64
N SER A 145 -10.65 -35.75 -17.95
CA SER A 145 -11.94 -36.29 -18.34
C SER A 145 -11.98 -36.62 -19.84
N PRO A 146 -12.87 -37.54 -20.28
CA PRO A 146 -13.06 -37.83 -21.69
C PRO A 146 -13.85 -36.75 -22.44
N ASN A 147 -14.34 -35.72 -21.73
CA ASN A 147 -15.16 -34.64 -22.28
C ASN A 147 -14.44 -33.30 -22.16
N GLU A 148 -14.92 -32.27 -22.86
CA GLU A 148 -14.42 -30.92 -22.69
C GLU A 148 -14.77 -30.37 -21.29
N ILE A 149 -13.85 -29.58 -20.72
CA ILE A 149 -14.06 -28.86 -19.46
C ILE A 149 -14.03 -27.37 -19.73
N THR A 150 -15.08 -26.68 -19.29
CA THR A 150 -15.14 -25.22 -19.26
C THR A 150 -14.73 -24.71 -17.88
N ILE A 151 -13.72 -23.85 -17.83
CA ILE A 151 -13.31 -23.08 -16.66
C ILE A 151 -13.99 -21.70 -16.75
N ASN A 152 -14.85 -21.45 -15.76
CA ASN A 152 -15.74 -20.30 -15.71
C ASN A 152 -15.17 -19.11 -14.93
N ASP A 153 -14.27 -19.36 -13.97
CA ASP A 153 -13.69 -18.30 -13.16
C ASP A 153 -12.46 -18.83 -12.40
N VAL A 154 -11.54 -17.92 -12.03
CA VAL A 154 -10.50 -18.21 -11.04
C VAL A 154 -10.46 -17.09 -10.02
N ARG A 155 -10.71 -17.45 -8.76
CA ARG A 155 -10.72 -16.51 -7.64
C ARG A 155 -9.60 -16.79 -6.67
N THR A 156 -9.03 -15.74 -6.13
CA THR A 156 -7.97 -15.81 -5.13
C THR A 156 -8.52 -15.46 -3.75
N SER A 157 -7.87 -15.97 -2.69
CA SER A 157 -8.36 -15.76 -1.31
C SER A 157 -8.11 -14.35 -0.74
N CYS A 158 -7.36 -13.48 -1.43
CA CYS A 158 -7.17 -12.08 -1.06
C CYS A 158 -6.93 -11.21 -2.31
N GLY A 159 -7.21 -9.92 -2.20
CA GLY A 159 -6.82 -8.93 -3.23
C GLY A 159 -5.29 -8.75 -3.39
N CYS A 160 -4.49 -9.39 -2.52
CA CYS A 160 -3.04 -9.44 -2.62
C CYS A 160 -2.53 -10.53 -3.58
N THR A 161 -3.42 -11.32 -4.18
CA THR A 161 -3.08 -12.38 -5.12
C THR A 161 -3.92 -12.22 -6.37
N VAL A 162 -3.26 -12.19 -7.52
CA VAL A 162 -3.90 -12.03 -8.84
C VAL A 162 -3.63 -13.29 -9.64
N ALA A 163 -4.69 -13.90 -10.18
CA ALA A 163 -4.59 -14.99 -11.14
C ALA A 163 -4.86 -14.43 -12.54
N LYS A 164 -3.88 -14.54 -13.43
CA LYS A 164 -4.03 -14.23 -14.86
C LYS A 164 -4.39 -15.51 -15.60
N LEU A 165 -5.52 -15.45 -16.28
CA LEU A 165 -6.08 -16.53 -17.09
C LEU A 165 -5.84 -16.30 -18.59
N PRO A 166 -5.94 -17.36 -19.41
CA PRO A 166 -6.16 -17.25 -20.85
C PRO A 166 -7.49 -16.53 -21.20
N SER A 167 -7.80 -16.42 -22.49
CA SER A 167 -9.07 -15.85 -22.98
C SER A 167 -10.30 -16.61 -22.47
N TYR A 168 -11.37 -15.87 -22.17
CA TYR A 168 -12.62 -16.38 -21.60
C TYR A 168 -13.71 -16.60 -22.66
N PRO A 169 -14.52 -17.69 -22.60
CA PRO A 169 -14.44 -18.82 -21.67
C PRO A 169 -13.21 -19.70 -21.96
N TRP A 170 -12.57 -20.21 -20.91
CA TRP A 170 -11.40 -21.07 -21.08
C TRP A 170 -11.84 -22.53 -21.16
N ILE A 171 -11.75 -23.11 -22.36
CA ILE A 171 -12.16 -24.49 -22.64
C ILE A 171 -10.91 -25.35 -22.81
N LEU A 172 -10.88 -26.50 -22.13
CA LEU A 172 -9.84 -27.52 -22.25
C LEU A 172 -10.44 -28.79 -22.86
N ALA A 173 -9.95 -29.19 -24.03
CA ALA A 173 -10.28 -30.47 -24.64
C ALA A 173 -9.70 -31.65 -23.83
N PRO A 174 -10.24 -32.86 -23.97
CA PRO A 174 -9.70 -34.06 -23.29
C PRO A 174 -8.19 -34.22 -23.48
N GLY A 175 -7.46 -34.43 -22.39
CA GLY A 175 -6.00 -34.61 -22.39
C GLY A 175 -5.16 -33.35 -22.65
N THR A 176 -5.80 -32.21 -22.98
CA THR A 176 -5.07 -30.95 -23.20
C THR A 176 -4.77 -30.24 -21.88
N ASN A 177 -3.80 -29.32 -21.95
CA ASN A 177 -3.36 -28.53 -20.81
C ASN A 177 -3.50 -27.02 -21.06
N GLY A 178 -3.46 -26.25 -19.97
CA GLY A 178 -3.19 -24.83 -20.02
C GLY A 178 -2.76 -24.29 -18.66
N GLN A 179 -2.38 -23.01 -18.63
CA GLN A 179 -1.65 -22.43 -17.50
C GLN A 179 -2.42 -21.31 -16.81
N ILE A 180 -2.28 -21.25 -15.49
CA ILE A 180 -2.69 -20.11 -14.66
C ILE A 180 -1.42 -19.49 -14.09
N HIS A 181 -1.22 -18.19 -14.36
CA HIS A 181 -0.15 -17.42 -13.75
C HIS A 181 -0.68 -16.68 -12.53
N VAL A 182 -0.11 -16.95 -11.36
CA VAL A 182 -0.52 -16.36 -10.08
C VAL A 182 0.60 -15.46 -9.60
N THR A 183 0.27 -14.20 -9.34
CA THR A 183 1.19 -13.21 -8.75
C THR A 183 0.70 -12.83 -7.36
N VAL A 184 1.57 -12.90 -6.36
CA VAL A 184 1.30 -12.48 -4.99
C VAL A 184 2.09 -11.21 -4.70
N ASP A 185 1.40 -10.14 -4.30
CA ASP A 185 2.02 -8.90 -3.81
C ASP A 185 2.57 -9.11 -2.40
N LEU A 186 3.89 -8.97 -2.27
CA LEU A 186 4.63 -9.19 -1.02
C LEU A 186 4.80 -7.90 -0.20
N ARG A 187 4.40 -6.74 -0.74
CA ARG A 187 4.62 -5.45 -0.07
C ARG A 187 3.88 -5.40 1.27
N GLY A 188 4.63 -5.07 2.32
CA GLY A 188 4.13 -5.02 3.69
C GLY A 188 3.79 -6.38 4.31
N LYS A 189 4.20 -7.49 3.68
CA LYS A 189 4.08 -8.85 4.22
C LYS A 189 5.45 -9.36 4.71
N ARG A 190 5.44 -10.34 5.62
CA ARG A 190 6.66 -10.96 6.20
C ARG A 190 6.34 -12.39 6.64
N GLY A 191 7.38 -13.22 6.79
CA GLY A 191 7.22 -14.60 7.21
C GLY A 191 6.51 -15.45 6.17
N GLN A 192 5.80 -16.49 6.61
CA GLN A 192 5.14 -17.42 5.71
C GLN A 192 3.72 -16.97 5.38
N LEU A 193 3.43 -16.87 4.08
CA LEU A 193 2.14 -16.48 3.53
C LEU A 193 1.56 -17.62 2.70
N THR A 194 0.45 -18.20 3.15
CA THR A 194 -0.29 -19.24 2.39
C THR A 194 -1.58 -18.65 1.83
N LYS A 195 -1.85 -18.88 0.55
CA LYS A 195 -3.06 -18.43 -0.16
C LYS A 195 -3.65 -19.55 -1.00
N LEU A 196 -4.96 -19.46 -1.20
CA LEU A 196 -5.73 -20.41 -1.99
C LEU A 196 -6.18 -19.75 -3.29
N VAL A 197 -6.15 -20.53 -4.36
CA VAL A 197 -6.60 -20.17 -5.70
C VAL A 197 -7.69 -21.16 -6.09
N TYR A 198 -8.93 -20.68 -6.18
CA TYR A 198 -10.10 -21.47 -6.52
C TYR A 198 -10.37 -21.38 -8.02
N VAL A 199 -10.34 -22.53 -8.69
CA VAL A 199 -10.66 -22.68 -10.11
C VAL A 199 -12.06 -23.24 -10.22
N TYR A 200 -12.99 -22.42 -10.71
CA TYR A 200 -14.39 -22.80 -10.89
C TYR A 200 -14.63 -23.25 -12.32
N GLY A 201 -15.16 -24.45 -12.50
CA GLY A 201 -15.61 -24.96 -13.79
C GLY A 201 -17.10 -25.29 -13.79
N ALA A 202 -17.63 -25.66 -14.95
CA ALA A 202 -19.05 -25.97 -15.11
C ALA A 202 -19.54 -27.12 -14.21
N THR A 203 -18.67 -28.09 -13.91
CA THR A 203 -19.01 -29.32 -13.17
C THR A 203 -18.52 -29.34 -11.73
N GLY A 204 -17.72 -28.36 -11.31
CA GLY A 204 -17.02 -28.45 -10.03
C GLY A 204 -16.03 -27.32 -9.72
N THR A 205 -15.26 -27.51 -8.66
CA THR A 205 -14.18 -26.58 -8.26
C THR A 205 -12.89 -27.35 -8.01
N LYS A 206 -11.75 -26.73 -8.33
CA LYS A 206 -10.41 -27.19 -7.94
C LYS A 206 -9.74 -26.10 -7.11
N THR A 207 -9.01 -26.49 -6.06
CA THR A 207 -8.32 -25.55 -5.18
C THR A 207 -6.82 -25.79 -5.27
N LEU A 208 -6.06 -24.75 -5.62
CA LEU A 208 -4.61 -24.75 -5.63
C LEU A 208 -4.09 -23.91 -4.46
N THR A 209 -2.90 -24.24 -3.96
CA THR A 209 -2.27 -23.52 -2.85
C THR A 209 -0.97 -22.88 -3.30
N VAL A 210 -0.80 -21.59 -2.99
CA VAL A 210 0.50 -20.91 -3.12
C VAL A 210 1.02 -20.55 -1.75
N LYS A 211 2.32 -20.76 -1.54
CA LYS A 211 2.99 -20.47 -0.28
C LYS A 211 4.24 -19.65 -0.55
N ALA A 212 4.32 -18.46 0.01
CA ALA A 212 5.47 -17.58 -0.09
C ALA A 212 6.18 -17.49 1.26
N ASN A 213 7.48 -17.77 1.30
CA ASN A 213 8.36 -17.50 2.43
C ASN A 213 9.04 -16.16 2.18
N ILE A 214 8.68 -15.14 2.97
CA ILE A 214 9.17 -13.78 2.82
C ILE A 214 10.21 -13.53 3.92
N PRO A 215 11.49 -13.33 3.58
CA PRO A 215 12.52 -13.07 4.57
C PRO A 215 12.18 -11.79 5.31
N GLU A 216 12.64 -11.69 6.56
CA GLU A 216 12.62 -10.42 7.28
C GLU A 216 13.42 -9.41 6.44
N ALA A 217 12.81 -8.27 6.12
CA ALA A 217 13.48 -7.28 5.30
C ALA A 217 14.76 -6.84 6.02
N ALA A 218 15.86 -6.72 5.28
CA ALA A 218 17.01 -5.97 5.77
C ALA A 218 16.52 -4.56 6.18
N PRO A 219 17.09 -3.94 7.24
CA PRO A 219 16.68 -2.63 7.69
C PRO A 219 16.62 -1.65 6.51
N GLY A 220 15.45 -1.06 6.24
CA GLY A 220 15.31 0.05 5.30
C GLY A 220 14.22 -0.06 4.23
N VAL A 221 13.55 -1.19 4.01
CA VAL A 221 12.55 -1.25 2.90
C VAL A 221 11.27 -2.00 3.30
N MET A 222 10.27 -1.23 3.72
CA MET A 222 8.84 -1.57 3.89
C MET A 222 8.40 -2.47 5.05
N ALA A 223 9.22 -3.37 5.61
CA ALA A 223 8.87 -4.03 6.89
C ALA A 223 8.84 -3.03 8.07
N ASP A 224 9.57 -1.92 7.90
CA ASP A 224 9.76 -0.89 8.92
C ASP A 224 8.57 0.06 9.05
N ARG A 225 7.75 0.28 8.01
CA ARG A 225 6.75 1.36 8.08
C ARG A 225 5.68 1.13 9.16
N SER A 226 5.13 -0.08 9.25
CA SER A 226 4.12 -0.40 10.27
C SER A 226 4.71 -0.35 11.69
N LYS A 227 5.94 -0.88 11.86
CA LYS A 227 6.69 -0.79 13.12
C LYS A 227 6.98 0.66 13.50
N ASN A 228 7.42 1.49 12.55
CA ASN A 228 7.71 2.90 12.75
C ASN A 228 6.44 3.68 13.09
N ILE A 229 5.30 3.35 12.48
CA ILE A 229 3.99 3.90 12.87
C ILE A 229 3.64 3.49 14.29
N GLN A 230 3.84 2.22 14.68
CA GLN A 230 3.58 1.76 16.05
C GLN A 230 4.46 2.47 17.07
N ILE A 231 5.75 2.63 16.79
CA ILE A 231 6.70 3.39 17.62
C ILE A 231 6.22 4.84 17.75
N ALA A 232 5.90 5.50 16.64
CA ALA A 232 5.42 6.89 16.65
C ALA A 232 4.04 7.06 17.29
N THR A 233 3.19 6.02 17.26
CA THR A 233 1.87 6.03 17.93
C THR A 233 2.04 5.89 19.43
N ALA A 234 2.99 5.06 19.89
CA ALA A 234 3.28 4.87 21.30
C ALA A 234 4.01 6.08 21.91
N ASP A 235 4.98 6.63 21.19
CA ASP A 235 5.72 7.84 21.56
C ASP A 235 6.01 8.66 20.30
N ARG A 236 5.21 9.72 20.09
CA ARG A 236 5.42 10.63 18.96
C ARG A 236 6.79 11.32 19.00
N GLN A 237 7.40 11.49 20.18
CA GLN A 237 8.74 12.08 20.31
C GLN A 237 9.85 11.11 19.90
N ALA A 238 9.57 9.82 19.70
CA ALA A 238 10.57 8.82 19.36
C ALA A 238 11.30 9.13 18.03
N VAL A 239 10.64 9.85 17.11
CA VAL A 239 11.25 10.24 15.82
C VAL A 239 12.50 11.12 15.99
N PHE A 240 12.66 11.81 17.12
CA PHE A 240 13.82 12.66 17.40
C PHE A 240 14.93 11.94 18.18
N LYS A 241 14.78 10.64 18.45
CA LYS A 241 15.71 9.86 19.26
C LYS A 241 16.46 8.84 18.40
N ASN A 242 17.64 8.43 18.85
CA ASN A 242 18.47 7.39 18.22
C ASN A 242 18.71 7.66 16.72
N GLU A 243 18.81 6.60 15.91
CA GLU A 243 19.04 6.71 14.47
C GLU A 243 17.92 7.45 13.71
N CYS A 244 16.70 7.52 14.27
CA CYS A 244 15.61 8.28 13.67
C CYS A 244 15.92 9.78 13.59
N ALA A 245 16.69 10.30 14.56
CA ALA A 245 17.10 11.70 14.62
C ALA A 245 17.88 12.13 13.37
N ASN A 246 18.66 11.23 12.78
CA ASN A 246 19.53 11.52 11.62
C ASN A 246 18.77 12.10 10.43
N CYS A 247 17.49 11.75 10.29
CA CYS A 247 16.63 12.26 9.24
C CYS A 247 15.55 13.22 9.76
N HIS A 248 15.08 13.06 11.00
CA HIS A 248 13.93 13.81 11.51
C HIS A 248 14.28 15.08 12.31
N SER A 249 15.50 15.21 12.83
CA SER A 249 15.92 16.37 13.62
C SER A 249 17.28 16.94 13.26
N VAL A 250 18.27 16.10 12.96
CA VAL A 250 19.62 16.55 12.59
C VAL A 250 19.60 17.51 11.39
N PRO A 251 18.78 17.31 10.33
CA PRO A 251 18.71 18.26 9.22
C PRO A 251 18.21 19.66 9.60
N ALA A 252 17.59 19.85 10.77
CA ALA A 252 17.13 21.16 11.25
C ALA A 252 18.22 22.01 11.92
N VAL A 253 19.39 21.43 12.23
CA VAL A 253 20.45 22.12 12.97
C VAL A 253 20.89 23.38 12.20
N GLY A 254 20.85 24.52 12.88
CA GLY A 254 21.26 25.82 12.34
C GLY A 254 20.30 26.44 11.32
N LYS A 255 19.20 25.77 10.96
CA LYS A 255 18.23 26.27 9.97
C LYS A 255 17.12 27.09 10.62
N LYS A 256 16.57 28.03 9.85
CA LYS A 256 15.50 28.96 10.19
C LYS A 256 14.54 29.12 8.99
N GLY A 257 13.34 29.65 9.23
CA GLY A 257 12.34 29.94 8.19
C GLY A 257 12.06 28.78 7.22
N GLU A 258 12.06 29.09 5.92
CA GLU A 258 11.82 28.11 4.85
C GLU A 258 12.80 26.93 4.88
N MET A 259 14.08 27.19 5.09
CA MET A 259 15.10 26.14 5.14
C MET A 259 14.84 25.14 6.26
N LEU A 260 14.29 25.61 7.38
CA LEU A 260 13.86 24.76 8.47
C LEU A 260 12.57 23.98 8.11
N TYR A 261 11.60 24.63 7.47
CA TYR A 261 10.38 23.97 6.98
C TYR A 261 10.70 22.82 6.02
N LEU A 262 11.55 23.06 5.04
CA LEU A 262 11.96 22.05 4.05
C LEU A 262 12.69 20.87 4.71
N ALA A 263 13.47 21.14 5.75
CA ALA A 263 14.27 20.10 6.41
C ALA A 263 13.42 19.09 7.19
N VAL A 264 12.38 19.53 7.90
CA VAL A 264 11.67 18.68 8.88
C VAL A 264 10.14 18.69 8.78
N CYS A 265 9.54 19.59 8.01
CA CYS A 265 8.08 19.69 7.86
C CYS A 265 7.60 19.18 6.49
N ALA A 266 8.29 19.58 5.41
CA ALA A 266 7.88 19.29 4.04
C ALA A 266 7.80 17.79 3.73
N ASN A 267 8.68 16.97 4.31
CA ASN A 267 8.68 15.51 4.14
C ASN A 267 7.36 14.85 4.54
N CYS A 268 6.61 15.47 5.46
CA CYS A 268 5.29 15.00 5.86
C CYS A 268 4.17 15.79 5.16
N HIS A 269 4.26 17.12 5.14
CA HIS A 269 3.15 17.97 4.69
C HIS A 269 3.08 18.19 3.18
N ASP A 270 4.23 18.13 2.48
CA ASP A 270 4.36 18.47 1.06
C ASP A 270 4.70 17.24 0.19
N SER A 271 4.80 16.05 0.78
CA SER A 271 5.05 14.80 0.04
C SER A 271 3.95 14.48 -0.97
N GLU A 272 4.32 14.09 -2.20
CA GLU A 272 3.40 13.63 -3.24
C GLU A 272 2.55 12.43 -2.77
N HIS A 273 3.14 11.54 -1.96
CA HIS A 273 2.47 10.39 -1.36
C HIS A 273 2.22 10.59 0.15
N ARG A 274 1.78 11.80 0.53
CA ARG A 274 1.40 12.14 1.89
C ARG A 274 0.35 11.16 2.44
N ALA A 275 0.56 10.69 3.66
CA ALA A 275 -0.42 9.85 4.35
C ALA A 275 -1.71 10.64 4.59
N SER A 276 -2.88 9.99 4.45
CA SER A 276 -4.19 10.64 4.59
C SER A 276 -4.41 11.34 5.94
N MET A 277 -3.74 10.88 6.99
CA MET A 277 -3.78 11.47 8.32
C MET A 277 -2.96 12.77 8.48
N VAL A 278 -2.05 13.06 7.54
CA VAL A 278 -1.22 14.27 7.57
C VAL A 278 -1.90 15.35 6.73
N PRO A 279 -2.25 16.51 7.33
CA PRO A 279 -2.95 17.57 6.62
C PRO A 279 -2.08 18.22 5.56
N ASN A 280 -2.70 18.63 4.46
CA ASN A 280 -2.12 19.58 3.52
C ASN A 280 -2.22 20.98 4.13
N LEU A 281 -1.10 21.55 4.56
CA LEU A 281 -1.11 22.85 5.22
C LEU A 281 -1.57 23.97 4.27
N ARG A 282 -1.39 23.83 2.95
CA ARG A 282 -1.82 24.82 1.95
C ARG A 282 -3.30 24.75 1.60
N ALA A 283 -4.03 23.77 2.12
CA ALA A 283 -5.44 23.53 1.83
C ALA A 283 -6.24 23.20 3.12
N LEU A 284 -5.94 23.92 4.21
CA LEU A 284 -6.68 23.77 5.45
C LEU A 284 -8.12 24.29 5.32
N ASN A 285 -9.05 23.66 6.01
CA ASN A 285 -10.47 23.99 6.01
C ASN A 285 -10.89 24.96 7.13
N HIS A 286 -9.93 25.50 7.86
CA HIS A 286 -10.11 26.41 8.98
C HIS A 286 -9.06 27.53 8.86
N PRO A 287 -9.37 28.73 9.39
CA PRO A 287 -8.38 29.78 9.43
C PRO A 287 -7.22 29.39 10.36
N THR A 288 -6.04 29.88 10.03
CA THR A 288 -4.84 29.72 10.86
C THR A 288 -4.22 31.07 11.14
N ASP A 289 -3.70 31.22 12.36
CA ASP A 289 -2.96 32.40 12.78
C ASP A 289 -1.59 32.01 13.35
N ARG A 290 -0.77 33.03 13.59
CA ARG A 290 0.60 32.86 14.06
C ARG A 290 0.68 32.12 15.40
N GLU A 291 -0.24 32.40 16.33
CA GLU A 291 -0.24 31.78 17.65
C GLU A 291 -0.65 30.31 17.58
N GLN A 292 -1.59 29.96 16.70
CA GLN A 292 -1.95 28.57 16.42
C GLN A 292 -0.76 27.80 15.82
N TRP A 293 -0.04 28.40 14.86
CA TRP A 293 1.19 27.80 14.33
C TRP A 293 2.22 27.60 15.42
N LYS A 294 2.46 28.60 16.27
CA LYS A 294 3.39 28.49 17.39
C LYS A 294 2.99 27.38 18.34
N ASN A 295 1.72 27.29 18.70
CA ASN A 295 1.20 26.25 19.58
C ASN A 295 1.43 24.84 19.00
N TRP A 296 1.08 24.60 17.73
CA TRP A 296 1.27 23.29 17.11
C TRP A 296 2.74 22.93 16.88
N VAL A 297 3.58 23.87 16.47
CA VAL A 297 5.02 23.61 16.30
C VAL A 297 5.65 23.30 17.67
N THR A 298 5.34 24.08 18.70
CA THR A 298 5.92 23.93 20.03
C THR A 298 5.51 22.61 20.66
N HIS A 299 4.20 22.33 20.72
CA HIS A 299 3.61 21.26 21.53
C HIS A 299 3.19 20.03 20.70
N GLY A 300 3.37 20.09 19.38
CA GLY A 300 2.80 19.10 18.46
C GLY A 300 1.27 19.12 18.50
N LYS A 301 0.65 18.03 18.08
CA LYS A 301 -0.81 17.88 18.15
C LYS A 301 -1.20 16.57 18.82
N ASN A 302 -1.85 16.69 19.98
CA ASN A 302 -2.21 15.51 20.78
C ASN A 302 -3.20 14.62 20.02
N GLY A 303 -3.11 13.30 20.20
CA GLY A 303 -3.90 12.33 19.44
C GLY A 303 -3.50 12.20 17.96
N THR A 304 -2.35 12.75 17.55
CA THR A 304 -1.80 12.61 16.20
C THR A 304 -0.33 12.21 16.27
N LEU A 305 0.24 11.85 15.11
CA LEU A 305 1.67 11.56 14.98
C LEU A 305 2.56 12.81 14.92
N MET A 306 2.00 14.03 14.99
CA MET A 306 2.78 15.26 14.95
C MET A 306 3.46 15.50 16.32
N PRO A 307 4.80 15.43 16.39
CA PRO A 307 5.53 15.59 17.64
C PRO A 307 5.64 17.06 18.06
N ALA A 308 6.00 17.27 19.32
CA ALA A 308 6.40 18.57 19.85
C ALA A 308 7.83 18.88 19.40
N PHE A 309 8.04 20.01 18.71
CA PHE A 309 9.37 20.38 18.20
C PHE A 309 10.19 21.22 19.18
N ALA A 310 9.59 21.75 20.26
CA ALA A 310 10.33 22.50 21.26
C ALA A 310 11.31 21.62 22.04
N LYS A 311 12.53 22.13 22.23
CA LYS A 311 13.53 21.50 23.11
C LYS A 311 13.03 21.21 24.52
N ALA A 312 12.17 22.09 25.04
CA ALA A 312 11.54 21.92 26.36
C ALA A 312 10.65 20.65 26.44
N GLU A 313 10.19 20.12 25.31
CA GLU A 313 9.33 18.93 25.22
C GLU A 313 10.01 17.75 24.49
N GLY A 314 11.34 17.78 24.40
CA GLY A 314 12.12 16.73 23.75
C GLY A 314 12.18 16.82 22.22
N GLY A 315 11.78 17.94 21.64
CA GLY A 315 11.97 18.25 20.22
C GLY A 315 13.33 18.92 19.93
N PRO A 316 13.68 19.14 18.66
CA PRO A 316 15.02 19.61 18.30
C PRO A 316 15.19 21.14 18.25
N LEU A 317 14.12 21.92 18.27
CA LEU A 317 14.13 23.34 17.92
C LEU A 317 14.26 24.25 19.15
N SER A 318 15.10 25.28 19.04
CA SER A 318 15.10 26.40 19.99
C SER A 318 13.89 27.30 19.80
N GLU A 319 13.59 28.14 20.79
CA GLU A 319 12.50 29.13 20.69
C GLU A 319 12.70 30.08 19.50
N GLU A 320 13.95 30.49 19.22
CA GLU A 320 14.26 31.33 18.07
C GLU A 320 13.95 30.63 16.74
N GLN A 321 14.31 29.34 16.61
CA GLN A 321 13.99 28.55 15.42
C GLN A 321 12.48 28.37 15.26
N ILE A 322 11.74 28.16 16.36
CA ILE A 322 10.28 28.06 16.34
C ILE A 322 9.67 29.38 15.87
N ASN A 323 10.05 30.51 16.46
CA ASN A 323 9.51 31.81 16.07
C ASN A 323 9.78 32.09 14.57
N SER A 324 10.99 31.84 14.10
CA SER A 324 11.33 32.02 12.67
C SER A 324 10.55 31.09 11.74
N LEU A 325 10.33 29.83 12.14
CA LEU A 325 9.50 28.90 11.38
C LEU A 325 8.04 29.36 11.33
N VAL A 326 7.52 29.80 12.47
CA VAL A 326 6.15 30.29 12.61
C VAL A 326 5.91 31.54 11.76
N ASP A 327 6.86 32.46 11.71
CA ASP A 327 6.78 33.65 10.84
C ASP A 327 6.69 33.23 9.36
N TYR A 328 7.53 32.28 8.93
CA TYR A 328 7.45 31.71 7.59
C TYR A 328 6.09 31.06 7.31
N LEU A 329 5.57 30.23 8.24
CA LEU A 329 4.27 29.57 8.09
C LEU A 329 3.13 30.59 7.98
N ALA A 330 3.14 31.63 8.81
CA ALA A 330 2.12 32.67 8.81
C ALA A 330 2.11 33.51 7.52
N GLU A 331 3.28 33.71 6.90
CA GLU A 331 3.42 34.46 5.65
C GLU A 331 3.10 33.61 4.41
N HIS A 332 3.48 32.33 4.39
CA HIS A 332 3.48 31.50 3.18
C HIS A 332 2.37 30.45 3.12
N ILE A 333 1.64 30.25 4.22
CA ILE A 333 0.51 29.32 4.27
C ILE A 333 -0.79 30.13 4.36
N PRO A 334 -1.77 29.90 3.47
CA PRO A 334 -3.01 30.66 3.46
C PRO A 334 -3.72 30.59 4.81
N SER A 335 -3.96 31.75 5.41
CA SER A 335 -4.67 31.92 6.69
C SER A 335 -6.20 31.81 6.56
N ARG A 336 -6.71 31.62 5.34
CA ARG A 336 -8.14 31.39 5.04
C ARG A 336 -8.30 30.11 4.21
N PRO A 337 -9.35 29.29 4.46
CA PRO A 337 -9.62 28.13 3.63
C PRO A 337 -9.65 28.51 2.16
N ALA A 338 -9.04 27.65 1.32
CA ALA A 338 -9.10 27.80 -0.13
C ALA A 338 -10.57 28.05 -0.53
N ALA A 339 -10.83 29.19 -1.17
CA ALA A 339 -12.18 29.54 -1.58
C ALA A 339 -12.74 28.37 -2.39
N VAL A 340 -13.88 27.83 -1.96
CA VAL A 340 -14.63 26.88 -2.78
C VAL A 340 -14.91 27.63 -4.09
N PRO A 341 -14.51 27.11 -5.27
CA PRO A 341 -14.83 27.76 -6.52
C PRO A 341 -16.35 27.91 -6.57
N SER A 342 -16.81 29.17 -6.54
CA SER A 342 -18.23 29.49 -6.60
C SER A 342 -18.74 28.98 -7.95
N VAL A 343 -19.59 27.96 -7.91
CA VAL A 343 -20.39 27.58 -9.08
C VAL A 343 -21.17 28.84 -9.47
N PRO A 344 -21.03 29.36 -10.70
CA PRO A 344 -21.80 30.51 -11.15
C PRO A 344 -23.29 30.21 -10.95
N SER A 345 -23.98 31.04 -10.16
CA SER A 345 -25.44 30.95 -10.06
C SER A 345 -26.01 31.09 -11.45
N ALA A 346 -26.64 30.02 -11.94
CA ALA A 346 -27.42 30.06 -13.16
C ALA A 346 -28.51 31.12 -12.99
N ARG A 347 -28.37 32.22 -13.72
CA ARG A 347 -29.38 33.27 -13.81
C ARG A 347 -30.62 32.66 -14.45
N LEU A 348 -31.71 32.55 -13.66
CA LEU A 348 -33.04 32.24 -14.19
C LEU A 348 -33.40 33.31 -15.24
N PRO A 349 -33.89 32.93 -16.43
CA PRO A 349 -34.36 33.90 -17.40
C PRO A 349 -35.61 34.60 -16.88
N ALA A 350 -35.63 35.92 -17.01
CA ALA A 350 -36.79 36.76 -16.71
C ALA A 350 -37.95 36.39 -17.65
N SER A 351 -39.12 36.20 -17.06
CA SER A 351 -40.40 36.02 -17.74
C SER A 351 -40.75 37.28 -18.54
N GLN A 352 -40.98 37.13 -19.84
CA GLN A 352 -41.89 37.96 -20.63
C GLN A 352 -42.71 37.05 -21.54
#